data_AF-A0A6C1PBH9-F1
#
_entry.id   AF-A0A6C1PBH9-F1
#
_cell.length_a   1.000
_cell.length_b   1.000
_cell.length_c   1.000
_cell.angle_alpha   90.00
_cell.angle_beta   90.00
_cell.angle_gamma   90.00
#
_symmetry.space_group_name_H-M   'P 1'
#
loop_
_entity.id
_entity.type
_entity.pdbx_description
1 polymer ?
#
loop_
_entity_poly.entity_id
_entity_poly.type
_entity_poly.pdbx_seq_one_letter_code
_entity_poly.pdbx_strand_id
1 'polypeptide(L)'
;MTKQQFKKSRRKKPSTEQQPMLFDTSNYIWMAGGVGLILLGFLIMYLESEVRGFWSLYVSPVVVLAGFGVVAYSIMKKRGDLDQHTQTEPSTAE
;
A
#
# COMPACT_ATOMS: atom_id res chain seq x y z
N MET A 1 -59.02 8.75 8.46
CA MET A 1 -58.21 7.66 7.83
C MET A 1 -56.79 8.19 7.66
N THR A 2 -55.98 8.14 8.72
CA THR A 2 -54.68 8.82 8.79
C THR A 2 -53.58 7.83 8.44
N LYS A 3 -52.91 8.05 7.31
CA LYS A 3 -51.88 7.15 6.78
C LYS A 3 -50.63 7.22 7.65
N GLN A 4 -50.31 6.11 8.31
CA GLN A 4 -49.08 5.96 9.08
C GLN A 4 -47.89 5.95 8.13
N GLN A 5 -47.01 6.93 8.29
CA GLN A 5 -45.77 7.06 7.56
C GLN A 5 -44.78 6.00 8.07
N PHE A 6 -44.53 4.98 7.23
CA PHE A 6 -43.55 3.93 7.51
C PHE A 6 -42.14 4.52 7.41
N LYS A 7 -41.57 4.95 8.55
CA LYS A 7 -40.22 5.49 8.63
C LYS A 7 -39.22 4.35 8.43
N LYS A 8 -38.70 4.23 7.21
CA LYS A 8 -37.68 3.25 6.82
C LYS A 8 -36.40 3.50 7.61
N SER A 9 -36.20 2.72 8.68
CA SER A 9 -34.96 2.71 9.46
C SER A 9 -33.81 2.29 8.54
N ARG A 10 -32.92 3.23 8.23
CA ARG A 10 -31.63 2.95 7.60
C ARG A 10 -30.80 2.17 8.60
N ARG A 11 -30.71 0.85 8.44
CA ARG A 11 -29.68 0.03 9.11
C ARG A 11 -28.31 0.64 8.77
N LYS A 12 -27.68 1.29 9.75
CA LYS A 12 -26.27 1.66 9.66
C LYS A 12 -25.50 0.34 9.53
N LYS A 13 -24.79 0.17 8.41
CA LYS A 13 -23.87 -0.95 8.23
C LYS A 13 -22.87 -0.93 9.39
N PRO A 14 -22.51 -2.08 9.97
CA PRO A 14 -21.48 -2.12 10.99
C PRO A 14 -20.21 -1.51 10.39
N SER A 15 -19.74 -0.43 11.02
CA SER A 15 -18.45 0.16 10.74
C SER A 15 -17.41 -0.87 11.17
N THR A 16 -16.95 -1.68 10.21
CA THR A 16 -15.74 -2.46 10.36
C THR A 16 -14.66 -1.50 10.85
N GLU A 17 -14.18 -1.68 12.08
CA GLU A 17 -12.98 -1.01 12.58
C GLU A 17 -11.92 -1.15 11.50
N GLN A 18 -11.62 -0.05 10.83
CA GLN A 18 -10.53 -0.01 9.89
C GLN A 18 -9.27 -0.01 10.73
N GLN A 19 -8.79 -1.22 11.02
CA GLN A 19 -7.45 -1.44 11.54
C GLN A 19 -6.51 -0.55 10.73
N PRO A 20 -5.71 0.31 11.38
CA PRO A 20 -4.81 1.20 10.67
C PRO A 20 -3.92 0.32 9.79
N MET A 21 -4.16 0.41 8.48
CA MET A 21 -3.46 -0.45 7.53
C MET A 21 -2.00 -0.03 7.62
N LEU A 22 -1.12 -0.99 7.94
CA LEU A 22 0.32 -0.74 8.05
C LEU A 22 0.92 -0.28 6.71
N PHE A 23 0.15 -0.40 5.63
CA PHE A 23 0.51 -0.07 4.26
C PHE A 23 -0.59 0.78 3.62
N ASP A 24 -0.28 2.05 3.38
CA ASP A 24 -1.11 2.93 2.56
C ASP A 24 -1.07 2.47 1.08
N THR A 25 -2.16 2.67 0.34
CA THR A 25 -2.30 2.27 -1.07
C THR A 25 -1.20 2.87 -1.95
N SER A 26 -0.82 4.12 -1.66
CA SER A 26 0.28 4.78 -2.38
C SER A 26 1.62 4.06 -2.15
N ASN A 27 1.82 3.51 -0.95
CA ASN A 27 3.06 2.82 -0.59
C ASN A 27 3.14 1.41 -1.19
N TYR A 28 1.99 0.76 -1.36
CA TYR A 28 1.89 -0.53 -2.03
C TYR A 28 2.33 -0.46 -3.50
N ILE A 29 2.04 0.64 -4.20
CA ILE A 29 2.48 0.86 -5.59
C ILE A 29 4.01 0.90 -5.69
N TRP A 30 4.68 1.57 -4.73
CA TRP A 30 6.15 1.60 -4.70
C TRP A 30 6.75 0.23 -4.36
N MET A 31 6.14 -0.52 -3.43
CA MET A 31 6.52 -1.90 -3.13
C MET A 31 6.40 -2.80 -4.37
N ALA A 32 5.27 -2.74 -5.07
CA ALA A 32 5.04 -3.51 -6.30
C ALA A 32 6.03 -3.11 -7.40
N GLY A 33 6.32 -1.82 -7.54
CA GLY A 33 7.35 -1.32 -8.46
C GLY A 33 8.75 -1.86 -8.14
N GLY A 34 9.14 -1.87 -6.85
CA GLY A 34 10.41 -2.42 -6.41
C GLY A 34 10.54 -3.93 -6.68
N VAL A 35 9.49 -4.70 -6.40
CA VAL A 35 9.44 -6.14 -6.73
C VAL A 35 9.51 -6.35 -8.25
N GLY A 36 8.78 -5.55 -9.03
CA GLY A 36 8.83 -5.59 -10.49
C GLY A 36 10.23 -5.31 -11.03
N LEU A 37 10.97 -4.38 -10.41
CA LEU A 37 12.34 -4.05 -10.79
C LEU A 37 13.32 -5.20 -10.51
N ILE A 38 13.15 -5.90 -9.38
CA ILE A 38 13.91 -7.11 -9.05
C ILE A 38 13.67 -8.19 -10.11
N LEU A 39 12.40 -8.47 -10.43
CA LEU A 39 12.03 -9.43 -11.46
C LEU A 39 12.60 -9.04 -12.83
N LEU A 40 12.60 -7.76 -13.17
CA LEU A 40 13.17 -7.26 -14.42
C LEU A 40 14.69 -7.49 -14.46
N GLY A 41 15.42 -7.26 -13.37
CA GLY A 41 16.86 -7.53 -13.29
C GLY A 41 17.19 -9.00 -13.54
N PHE A 42 16.39 -9.91 -12.97
CA PHE A 42 16.51 -11.36 -13.24
C PHE A 42 16.06 -11.75 -14.65
N LEU A 43 15.05 -11.08 -15.21
CA LEU A 43 14.59 -11.33 -16.56
C LEU A 43 15.65 -10.94 -17.60
N ILE A 44 16.36 -9.83 -17.39
CA ILE A 44 17.50 -9.41 -18.22
C ILE A 44 18.59 -10.49 -18.19
N MET A 45 18.91 -11.01 -17.00
CA MET A 45 19.88 -12.11 -16.85
C MET A 45 19.40 -13.40 -17.55
N TYR A 46 18.09 -13.68 -17.54
CA TYR A 46 17.54 -14.88 -18.18
C TYR A 46 17.53 -14.78 -19.71
N LEU A 47 17.26 -13.60 -20.26
CA LEU A 47 17.22 -13.35 -21.71
C LEU A 47 18.62 -13.31 -22.32
N GLU A 48 19.62 -12.86 -21.57
CA GLU A 48 21.02 -12.93 -21.98
C GLU A 48 21.51 -14.37 -21.76
N SER A 49 21.36 -15.22 -22.78
CA SER A 49 21.79 -16.62 -22.78
C SER A 49 23.31 -16.84 -22.60
N GLU A 50 24.07 -15.75 -22.52
CA GLU A 50 25.44 -15.72 -22.02
C GLU A 50 25.50 -15.14 -20.60
N VAL A 51 25.68 -16.03 -19.61
CA VAL A 51 25.90 -15.64 -18.20
C VAL A 51 27.18 -14.77 -18.02
N ARG A 52 28.06 -14.72 -19.03
CA ARG A 52 29.26 -13.86 -19.08
C ARG A 52 29.05 -12.55 -19.83
N GLY A 53 27.82 -12.26 -20.28
CA GLY A 53 27.48 -11.01 -20.91
C GLY A 53 27.71 -9.83 -19.96
N PHE A 54 28.17 -8.71 -20.50
CA PHE A 54 28.44 -7.51 -19.72
C PHE A 54 27.17 -7.01 -19.00
N TRP A 55 26.00 -7.21 -19.59
CA TRP A 55 24.73 -6.75 -19.02
C TRP A 55 24.31 -7.58 -17.81
N SER A 56 24.43 -8.91 -17.87
CA SER A 56 24.10 -9.80 -16.76
C SER A 56 25.07 -9.65 -15.58
N LEU A 57 26.35 -9.37 -15.82
CA LEU A 57 27.35 -9.27 -14.74
C LEU A 57 27.34 -7.92 -14.03
N TYR A 58 27.02 -6.83 -14.73
CA TYR A 58 27.10 -5.47 -14.17
C TYR A 58 25.73 -4.80 -14.04
N VAL A 59 24.86 -4.93 -15.04
CA VAL A 59 23.58 -4.20 -15.05
C VAL A 59 22.53 -4.93 -14.20
N SER A 60 22.42 -6.25 -14.33
CA SER A 60 21.45 -7.02 -13.53
C SER A 60 21.64 -6.86 -12.02
N PRO A 61 22.85 -6.98 -11.44
CA PRO A 61 23.04 -6.81 -10.00
C PRO A 61 22.68 -5.39 -9.53
N VAL A 62 23.00 -4.37 -10.32
CA VAL A 62 22.66 -2.97 -10.01
C VAL A 62 21.15 -2.74 -10.04
N VAL A 63 20.45 -3.30 -11.03
CA VAL A 63 18.99 -3.20 -11.15
C VAL A 63 18.30 -3.92 -9.99
N VAL A 64 18.78 -5.11 -9.62
CA VAL A 64 18.24 -5.86 -8.46
C VAL A 64 18.47 -5.10 -7.16
N LEU A 65 19.66 -4.54 -6.94
CA LEU A 65 19.97 -3.70 -5.78
C LEU A 65 19.10 -2.45 -5.72
N ALA A 66 18.89 -1.78 -6.84
CA ALA A 66 17.97 -0.64 -6.93
C ALA A 66 16.54 -1.05 -6.56
N GLY A 67 16.09 -2.22 -7.04
CA GLY A 67 14.78 -2.77 -6.70
C GLY A 67 14.62 -3.01 -5.19
N PHE A 68 15.62 -3.62 -4.54
CA PHE A 68 15.65 -3.76 -3.09
C PHE A 68 15.66 -2.41 -2.37
N GLY A 69 16.39 -1.42 -2.87
CA GLY A 69 16.38 -0.05 -2.35
C GLY A 69 15.01 0.59 -2.40
N VAL A 70 14.26 0.42 -3.50
CA VAL A 70 12.88 0.93 -3.64
C VAL A 70 11.93 0.23 -2.66
N VAL A 71 12.05 -1.09 -2.50
CA VAL A 71 11.25 -1.85 -1.51
C VAL A 71 11.54 -1.35 -0.09
N ALA A 72 12.81 -1.21 0.28
CA ALA A 72 13.22 -0.71 1.58
C ALA A 72 12.73 0.73 1.82
N TYR A 73 12.85 1.60 0.82
CA TYR A 73 12.34 2.97 0.87
C TYR A 73 10.82 3.01 1.06
N SER A 74 10.08 2.11 0.38
CA SER A 74 8.63 2.01 0.52
C SER A 74 8.27 1.66 1.97
N ILE A 75 8.91 0.65 2.56
CA ILE A 75 8.64 0.27 3.95
C ILE A 75 8.92 1.44 4.92
N MET A 76 10.01 2.19 4.69
CA MET A 76 10.37 3.33 5.53
C MET A 76 9.43 4.54 5.33
N LYS A 77 8.80 4.66 4.17
CA LYS A 77 7.84 5.72 3.85
C LYS A 77 6.50 5.45 4.53
N LYS A 78 6.48 5.54 5.85
CA LYS A 78 5.25 5.66 6.63
C LYS A 78 4.70 7.06 6.41
N ARG A 79 3.60 7.20 5.66
CA ARG A 79 2.78 8.41 5.75
C ARG A 79 2.14 8.37 7.14
N GLY A 80 2.43 9.37 7.95
CA GLY A 80 1.80 9.53 9.23
C GLY A 80 0.34 9.88 8.99
N ASP A 81 -0.53 8.87 9.09
CA ASP A 81 -1.94 9.10 9.43
C ASP A 81 -1.97 9.51 10.91
N LEU A 82 -1.46 10.71 11.19
CA LEU A 82 -1.70 11.40 12.43
C LEU A 82 -2.83 12.40 12.13
N ASP A 83 -3.91 12.21 12.88
CA ASP A 83 -5.09 13.07 13.04
C ASP A 83 -6.20 12.80 11.98
N GLN A 84 -7.37 12.24 12.30
CA GLN A 84 -8.19 12.47 13.50
C GLN A 84 -9.10 11.28 13.84
N HIS A 85 -8.77 10.60 14.94
CA HIS A 85 -9.78 10.31 15.96
C HIS A 85 -9.67 11.42 17.02
N THR A 86 -9.96 12.67 16.64
CA THR A 86 -10.37 13.68 17.63
C THR A 86 -11.64 13.16 18.23
N GLN A 87 -11.58 12.96 19.53
CA GLN A 87 -12.50 12.17 20.30
C GLN A 87 -13.92 12.69 20.15
N THR A 88 -14.81 11.73 20.07
CA THR A 88 -16.25 11.88 20.19
C THR A 88 -16.53 12.21 21.65
N GLU A 89 -16.62 13.50 22.00
CA GLU A 89 -17.36 13.91 23.19
C GLU A 89 -18.33 15.03 22.81
N PRO A 90 -19.61 14.71 22.53
CA PRO A 90 -20.66 15.64 22.82
C PRO A 90 -20.77 15.69 24.35
N SER A 91 -20.09 16.65 24.97
CA SER A 91 -20.41 17.09 26.33
C SER A 91 -21.84 17.66 26.30
N THR A 92 -22.79 16.76 26.46
CA THR A 92 -24.18 17.05 26.88
C THR A 92 -24.34 16.37 28.22
N ALA A 93 -23.92 17.05 29.27
CA ALA A 93 -24.47 16.85 30.61
C ALA A 93 -24.18 18.11 31.41
N GLU A 94 -25.28 18.79 31.74
CA GLU A 94 -25.47 19.83 32.77
C GLU A 94 -25.31 21.30 32.36
#